data_AF-A0A227KS56-F1
#
_entry.id   AF-A0A227KS56-F1
#
_cell.length_a   1.000
_cell.length_b   1.000
_cell.length_c   1.000
_cell.angle_alpha   90.00
_cell.angle_beta   90.00
_cell.angle_gamma   90.00
#
_symmetry.space_group_name_H-M   'P 1'
#
loop_
_entity.id
_entity.type
_entity.pdbx_description
1 polymer ?
#
loop_
_entity_poly.entity_id
_entity_poly.type
_entity_poly.pdbx_seq_one_letter_code
_entity_poly.pdbx_strand_id
1 'polypeptide(L)'
;MLKQTLSLLLSKFYSKQESADVGHQAMPSASSVSITLPASNGTTEKEYSYTAPSDGYIVLRDKGYPKTASYVISNQYAEGITRPQSAIDINICTPVTKGSVTYLRYCGNNPTAQFIKLIGGGYLAIFKGVQYA
;
A
#
# COMPACT_ATOMS: atom_id res chain seq x y z
N MET A 1 -8.76 43.24 4.71
CA MET A 1 -8.13 42.05 5.32
C MET A 1 -8.63 40.74 4.72
N LEU A 2 -9.94 40.48 4.64
CA LEU A 2 -10.49 39.23 4.08
C LEU A 2 -9.97 38.86 2.67
N LYS A 3 -9.93 39.84 1.74
CA LYS A 3 -9.39 39.60 0.38
C LYS A 3 -7.93 39.15 0.36
N GLN A 4 -7.09 39.71 1.24
CA GLN A 4 -5.68 39.34 1.33
C GLN A 4 -5.52 37.93 1.89
N THR A 5 -6.30 37.59 2.93
CA THR A 5 -6.32 36.24 3.51
C THR A 5 -6.78 35.20 2.49
N LEU A 6 -7.86 35.48 1.74
CA LEU A 6 -8.34 34.58 0.68
C LEU A 6 -7.31 34.42 -0.43
N SER A 7 -6.69 35.51 -0.86
CA SER A 7 -5.69 35.48 -1.94
C SER A 7 -4.43 34.70 -1.53
N LEU A 8 -4.02 34.79 -0.27
CA LEU A 8 -2.92 34.00 0.30
C LEU A 8 -3.27 32.51 0.44
N LEU A 9 -4.51 32.19 0.85
CA LEU A 9 -4.98 30.81 0.92
C LEU A 9 -4.97 30.17 -0.46
N LEU A 10 -5.50 30.88 -1.46
CA LEU A 10 -5.53 30.41 -2.85
C LEU A 10 -4.12 30.24 -3.42
N SER A 11 -3.19 31.16 -3.15
CA SER A 11 -1.82 31.01 -3.65
C SER A 11 -1.09 29.81 -3.04
N LYS A 12 -1.44 29.42 -1.81
CA LYS A 12 -0.94 28.21 -1.15
C LYS A 12 -1.61 26.94 -1.67
N PHE A 13 -2.95 26.87 -1.64
CA PHE A 13 -3.70 25.70 -2.12
C PHE A 13 -3.46 25.37 -3.60
N TYR A 14 -3.22 26.37 -4.45
CA TYR A 14 -2.90 26.18 -5.86
C TYR A 14 -1.39 26.23 -6.17
N SER A 15 -0.55 26.32 -5.14
CA SER A 15 0.89 26.16 -5.32
C SER A 15 1.17 24.72 -5.77
N LYS A 16 1.86 24.59 -6.90
CA LYS A 16 2.34 23.29 -7.41
C LYS A 16 3.29 22.61 -6.42
N GLN A 17 4.01 23.39 -5.62
CA GLN A 17 4.92 22.86 -4.60
C GLN A 17 4.16 22.18 -3.45
N GLU A 18 3.17 22.87 -2.87
CA GLU A 18 2.36 22.28 -1.80
C GLU A 18 1.57 21.06 -2.31
N SER A 19 1.10 21.11 -3.56
CA SER A 19 0.45 19.95 -4.20
C SER A 19 1.38 18.75 -4.37
N ALA A 20 2.65 18.98 -4.72
CA ALA A 20 3.65 17.93 -4.84
C ALA A 20 4.00 17.32 -3.47
N ASP A 21 4.14 18.15 -2.44
CA ASP A 21 4.42 17.71 -1.08
C ASP A 21 3.25 16.90 -0.51
N VAL A 22 2.00 17.30 -0.78
CA VAL A 22 0.81 16.53 -0.41
C VAL A 22 0.74 15.21 -1.20
N GLY A 23 1.01 15.22 -2.50
CA GLY A 23 1.06 14.01 -3.32
C GLY A 23 2.15 13.03 -2.84
N HIS A 24 3.30 13.54 -2.41
CA HIS A 24 4.38 12.72 -1.87
C HIS A 24 3.97 11.98 -0.59
N GLN A 25 3.06 12.54 0.22
CA GLN A 25 2.54 11.88 1.42
C GLN A 25 1.77 10.59 1.08
N ALA A 26 1.24 10.47 -0.14
CA ALA A 26 0.56 9.27 -0.62
C ALA A 26 1.51 8.19 -1.17
N MET A 27 2.83 8.43 -1.19
CA MET A 27 3.82 7.44 -1.62
C MET A 27 4.09 6.40 -0.53
N PRO A 28 4.55 5.19 -0.88
CA PRO A 28 5.00 4.20 0.10
C PRO A 28 6.20 4.71 0.91
N SER A 29 6.19 4.48 2.23
CA SER A 29 7.31 4.82 3.09
C SER A 29 8.51 3.87 2.90
N ALA A 30 9.69 4.29 3.39
CA ALA A 30 10.91 3.48 3.37
C ALA A 30 10.90 2.30 4.38
N SER A 31 9.83 2.13 5.16
CA SER A 31 9.72 1.10 6.19
C SER A 31 8.57 0.16 5.90
N SER A 32 8.78 -1.13 6.14
CA SER A 32 7.76 -2.17 6.00
C SER A 32 7.66 -3.02 7.27
N VAL A 33 6.50 -3.64 7.44
CA VAL A 33 6.25 -4.65 8.48
C VAL A 33 5.94 -5.96 7.79
N SER A 34 6.64 -7.03 8.15
CA SER A 34 6.36 -8.37 7.63
C SER A 34 5.01 -8.86 8.13
N ILE A 35 4.22 -9.42 7.21
CA ILE A 35 2.99 -10.14 7.52
C ILE A 35 3.33 -11.62 7.55
N THR A 36 3.20 -12.25 8.72
CA THR A 36 3.44 -13.69 8.87
C THR A 36 2.32 -14.46 8.18
N LEU A 37 2.66 -15.12 7.07
CA LEU A 37 1.74 -16.00 6.37
C LEU A 37 1.84 -17.43 6.89
N PRO A 38 0.72 -18.17 6.94
CA PRO A 38 0.77 -19.62 7.06
C PRO A 38 1.70 -20.26 6.02
N ALA A 39 2.54 -21.21 6.45
CA ALA A 39 3.47 -21.89 5.57
C ALA A 39 2.74 -22.54 4.39
N SER A 40 3.24 -22.38 3.16
CA SER A 40 2.71 -23.04 1.97
C SER A 40 3.79 -23.89 1.31
N ASN A 41 3.40 -25.07 0.84
CA ASN A 41 4.29 -26.05 0.21
C ASN A 41 4.20 -26.05 -1.32
N GLY A 42 3.46 -25.11 -1.92
CA GLY A 42 3.32 -25.04 -3.36
C GLY A 42 2.04 -25.66 -3.95
N THR A 43 1.33 -26.51 -3.20
CA THR A 43 0.35 -27.46 -3.79
C THR A 43 -1.10 -27.18 -3.44
N THR A 44 -1.36 -26.29 -2.49
CA THR A 44 -2.71 -26.01 -2.01
C THR A 44 -2.88 -24.51 -1.85
N GLU A 45 -3.98 -23.98 -2.41
CA GLU A 45 -4.34 -22.59 -2.21
C GLU A 45 -4.56 -22.29 -0.74
N LYS A 46 -4.01 -21.16 -0.30
CA LYS A 46 -4.23 -20.61 1.02
C LYS A 46 -4.78 -19.20 0.88
N GLU A 47 -5.64 -18.84 1.81
CA GLU A 47 -6.14 -17.49 1.98
C GLU A 47 -5.80 -17.01 3.39
N TYR A 48 -5.34 -15.77 3.50
CA TYR A 48 -5.07 -15.11 4.77
C TYR A 48 -5.66 -13.70 4.77
N SER A 49 -6.42 -13.35 5.80
CA SER A 49 -6.98 -12.01 5.97
C SER A 49 -6.05 -11.13 6.81
N TYR A 50 -5.80 -9.91 6.35
CA TYR A 50 -5.06 -8.89 7.07
C TYR A 50 -5.85 -7.58 7.12
N THR A 51 -6.01 -6.99 8.31
CA THR A 51 -6.63 -5.67 8.47
C THR A 51 -5.56 -4.60 8.48
N ALA A 52 -5.62 -3.65 7.54
CA ALA A 52 -4.62 -2.61 7.42
C ALA A 52 -4.65 -1.64 8.61
N PRO A 53 -3.53 -1.43 9.35
CA PRO A 53 -3.50 -0.55 10.52
C PRO A 53 -3.51 0.95 10.17
N SER A 54 -3.10 1.28 8.94
CA SER A 54 -3.14 2.61 8.33
C SER A 54 -3.35 2.48 6.83
N ASP A 55 -3.54 3.61 6.14
CA ASP A 55 -3.43 3.63 4.68
C ASP A 55 -2.01 3.20 4.28
N GLY A 56 -1.89 2.51 3.16
CA GLY A 56 -0.62 1.96 2.72
C GLY A 56 -0.74 1.04 1.51
N TYR A 57 0.22 0.14 1.42
CA TYR A 57 0.31 -0.88 0.38
C TYR A 57 0.56 -2.24 1.03
N ILE A 58 -0.02 -3.27 0.45
CA ILE A 58 0.33 -4.65 0.75
C ILE A 58 1.08 -5.20 -0.43
N VAL A 59 2.24 -5.79 -0.15
CA VAL A 59 3.09 -6.43 -1.13
C VAL A 59 3.11 -7.93 -0.85
N LEU A 60 2.60 -8.72 -1.80
CA LEU A 60 2.66 -10.18 -1.78
C LEU A 60 3.71 -10.66 -2.77
N ARG A 61 4.73 -11.36 -2.27
CA ARG A 61 5.68 -12.09 -3.10
C ARG A 61 5.38 -13.58 -2.97
N ASP A 62 5.02 -14.19 -4.07
CA ASP A 62 4.66 -15.60 -4.11
C ASP A 62 5.52 -16.31 -5.16
N LYS A 63 6.31 -17.30 -4.74
CA LYS A 63 7.26 -18.01 -5.60
C LYS A 63 6.62 -19.27 -6.17
N GLY A 64 6.59 -19.40 -7.50
CA GLY A 64 5.71 -20.38 -8.16
C GLY A 64 6.22 -21.82 -8.17
N TYR A 65 5.43 -22.78 -7.63
CA TYR A 65 5.22 -24.17 -8.10
C TYR A 65 4.22 -24.94 -7.18
N PRO A 66 3.22 -25.73 -7.66
CA PRO A 66 2.38 -25.57 -8.84
C PRO A 66 0.88 -25.25 -8.55
N LYS A 67 0.34 -24.42 -9.46
CA LYS A 67 -1.08 -24.25 -9.87
C LYS A 67 -2.04 -23.60 -8.86
N THR A 68 -2.42 -22.38 -9.23
CA THR A 68 -3.81 -21.97 -9.50
C THR A 68 -3.79 -20.47 -9.80
N ALA A 69 -3.54 -19.66 -8.77
CA ALA A 69 -3.43 -18.22 -8.88
C ALA A 69 -2.88 -17.61 -7.57
N SER A 70 -2.48 -16.36 -7.64
CA SER A 70 -2.20 -15.56 -6.44
C SER A 70 -2.87 -14.21 -6.60
N TYR A 71 -3.51 -13.74 -5.53
CA TYR A 71 -4.25 -12.48 -5.52
C TYR A 71 -4.05 -11.71 -4.23
N VAL A 72 -4.08 -10.39 -4.33
CA VAL A 72 -4.31 -9.48 -3.22
C VAL A 72 -5.65 -8.81 -3.48
N ILE A 73 -6.61 -9.04 -2.59
CA ILE A 73 -8.00 -8.60 -2.76
C ILE A 73 -8.34 -7.65 -1.63
N SER A 74 -8.57 -6.39 -1.95
CA SER A 74 -8.92 -5.36 -0.97
C SER A 74 -10.07 -4.51 -1.50
N ASN A 75 -11.11 -4.33 -0.67
CA ASN A 75 -12.33 -3.63 -1.07
C ASN A 75 -12.91 -4.21 -2.38
N GLN A 76 -13.11 -3.40 -3.42
CA GLN A 76 -13.59 -3.81 -4.74
C GLN A 76 -12.44 -4.10 -5.75
N TYR A 77 -11.19 -4.10 -5.27
CA TYR A 77 -10.02 -4.31 -6.11
C TYR A 77 -9.43 -5.71 -5.89
N ALA A 78 -9.16 -6.42 -6.98
CA ALA A 78 -8.47 -7.71 -6.95
C ALA A 78 -7.32 -7.65 -7.94
N GLU A 79 -6.10 -7.69 -7.42
CA GLU A 79 -4.88 -7.69 -8.21
C GLU A 79 -4.22 -9.06 -8.13
N GLY A 80 -3.86 -9.64 -9.26
CA GLY A 80 -3.20 -10.94 -9.24
C GLY A 80 -3.07 -11.57 -10.60
N ILE A 81 -2.65 -12.84 -10.60
CA ILE A 81 -2.34 -13.59 -11.81
C ILE A 81 -2.76 -15.04 -11.64
N THR A 82 -3.40 -15.57 -12.68
CA THR A 82 -3.66 -17.00 -12.82
C THR A 82 -2.46 -17.65 -13.50
N ARG A 83 -1.97 -18.76 -12.94
CA ARG A 83 -0.79 -19.46 -13.44
C ARG A 83 -1.20 -20.81 -14.04
N PRO A 84 -1.48 -20.90 -15.35
CA PRO A 84 -1.77 -22.17 -16.00
C PRO A 84 -0.47 -22.97 -16.15
N GLN A 85 -0.13 -23.71 -15.08
CA GLN A 85 0.96 -24.70 -15.07
C GLN A 85 2.40 -24.16 -15.25
N SER A 86 2.61 -22.85 -15.10
CA SER A 86 3.94 -22.23 -15.20
C SER A 86 4.51 -21.86 -13.83
N ALA A 87 5.80 -22.10 -13.64
CA ALA A 87 6.57 -21.61 -12.51
C ALA A 87 6.91 -20.13 -12.73
N ILE A 88 6.13 -19.25 -12.10
CA ILE A 88 6.33 -17.81 -12.19
C ILE A 88 6.40 -17.27 -10.78
N ASP A 89 7.49 -16.58 -10.47
CA ASP A 89 7.60 -15.76 -9.28
C ASP A 89 6.89 -14.43 -9.53
N ILE A 90 6.10 -14.00 -8.56
CA ILE A 90 5.34 -12.76 -8.70
C ILE A 90 5.59 -11.84 -7.53
N ASN A 91 5.32 -10.57 -7.78
CA ASN A 91 5.27 -9.53 -6.77
C ASN A 91 4.03 -8.67 -7.07
N ILE A 92 3.02 -8.73 -6.21
CA ILE A 92 1.77 -7.97 -6.32
C ILE A 92 1.81 -6.84 -5.29
N CYS A 93 1.48 -5.61 -5.69
CA CYS A 93 1.50 -4.44 -4.80
C CYS A 93 0.18 -3.68 -4.88
N THR A 94 -0.67 -3.87 -3.88
CA THR A 94 -2.04 -3.33 -3.89
C THR A 94 -2.19 -2.24 -2.82
N PRO A 95 -2.73 -1.05 -3.17
CA PRO A 95 -3.03 -0.03 -2.18
C PRO A 95 -4.18 -0.49 -1.27
N VAL A 96 -4.09 -0.12 0.01
CA VAL A 96 -5.09 -0.47 1.03
C VAL A 96 -5.43 0.74 1.89
N THR A 97 -6.68 0.78 2.35
CA THR A 97 -7.16 1.84 3.24
C THR A 97 -7.17 1.36 4.68
N LYS A 98 -6.95 2.25 5.63
CA LYS A 98 -6.99 1.94 7.06
C LYS A 98 -8.29 1.21 7.42
N GLY A 99 -8.16 0.10 8.14
CA GLY A 99 -9.28 -0.71 8.59
C GLY A 99 -9.88 -1.63 7.54
N SER A 100 -9.46 -1.55 6.25
CA SER A 100 -9.94 -2.51 5.25
C SER A 100 -9.36 -3.89 5.53
N VAL A 101 -10.20 -4.92 5.38
CA VAL A 101 -9.75 -6.30 5.36
C VAL A 101 -9.26 -6.63 3.96
N THR A 102 -8.01 -7.05 3.86
CA THR A 102 -7.39 -7.51 2.62
C THR A 102 -7.16 -9.02 2.68
N TYR A 103 -7.54 -9.72 1.63
CA TYR A 103 -7.34 -11.16 1.50
C TYR A 103 -6.12 -11.43 0.60
N LEU A 104 -5.18 -12.19 1.14
CA LEU A 104 -3.98 -12.68 0.46
C LEU A 104 -4.22 -14.12 0.05
N ARG A 105 -4.43 -14.35 -1.25
CA ARG A 105 -4.51 -15.69 -1.84
C ARG A 105 -3.17 -16.06 -2.44
N TYR A 106 -2.62 -17.19 -2.04
CA TYR A 106 -1.32 -17.65 -2.48
C TYR A 106 -1.25 -19.17 -2.48
N CYS A 107 -0.35 -19.71 -3.29
CA CYS A 107 -0.15 -21.17 -3.40
C CYS A 107 1.34 -21.52 -3.42
N GLY A 108 2.23 -20.57 -3.74
CA GLY A 108 3.66 -20.83 -3.92
C GLY A 108 4.42 -21.28 -2.68
N ASN A 109 5.68 -21.64 -2.87
CA ASN A 109 6.57 -22.13 -1.82
C ASN A 109 7.19 -20.95 -1.05
N ASN A 110 7.04 -20.94 0.27
CA ASN A 110 7.52 -19.87 1.16
C ASN A 110 7.10 -18.46 0.71
N PRO A 111 5.78 -18.20 0.59
CA PRO A 111 5.26 -16.89 0.25
C PRO A 111 5.61 -15.89 1.34
N THR A 112 5.86 -14.64 0.95
CA THR A 112 6.12 -13.55 1.90
C THR A 112 5.16 -12.40 1.61
N ALA A 113 4.66 -11.78 2.67
CA ALA A 113 3.88 -10.56 2.55
C ALA A 113 4.44 -9.48 3.47
N GLN A 114 4.24 -8.23 3.08
CA GLN A 114 4.65 -7.07 3.87
C GLN A 114 3.63 -5.95 3.70
N PHE A 115 3.41 -5.21 4.78
CA PHE A 115 2.65 -3.97 4.79
C PHE A 115 3.63 -2.79 4.75
N ILE A 116 3.38 -1.85 3.85
CA ILE A 116 4.14 -0.60 3.74
C ILE A 116 3.15 0.54 3.99
N LYS A 117 3.28 1.25 5.11
CA LYS A 117 2.47 2.45 5.33
C LYS A 117 2.83 3.53 4.31
N LEU A 118 1.88 4.42 4.04
CA LEU A 118 2.20 5.66 3.34
C LEU A 118 3.26 6.46 4.12
N ILE A 119 4.05 7.29 3.44
CA ILE A 119 4.88 8.31 4.09
C ILE A 119 4.00 9.09 5.07
N GLY A 120 2.78 9.39 4.63
CA GLY A 120 1.77 10.08 5.40
C GLY A 120 2.16 11.53 5.63
N GLY A 121 1.24 12.26 6.25
CA GLY A 121 1.46 13.63 6.64
C GLY A 121 0.31 14.08 7.52
N GLY A 122 0.62 15.06 8.37
CA GLY A 122 -0.31 15.64 9.31
C GLY A 122 0.25 16.98 9.78
N TYR A 123 -0.58 17.74 10.48
CA TYR A 123 -0.27 19.06 11.03
C TYR A 123 1.21 19.21 11.47
N LEU A 124 1.73 18.26 12.25
CA LEU A 124 3.11 18.25 12.75
C LEU A 124 4.24 18.24 11.70
N ALA A 125 4.03 17.74 10.48
CA ALA A 125 5.03 17.76 9.41
C ALA A 125 4.95 19.05 8.58
N ILE A 126 3.74 19.59 8.38
CA ILE A 126 3.49 20.82 7.61
C ILE A 126 4.07 22.05 8.32
N PHE A 127 3.98 22.11 9.66
CA PHE A 127 4.50 23.25 10.44
C PHE A 127 6.00 23.18 10.77
N LYS A 128 6.69 22.06 10.51
CA LYS A 128 8.15 22.01 10.68
C LYS A 128 8.91 22.88 9.66
N GLY A 129 8.28 23.21 8.54
CA GLY A 129 8.83 24.12 7.52
C GLY A 129 8.40 25.59 7.66
N VAL A 130 7.50 25.91 8.59
CA VAL A 130 7.02 27.28 8.82
C VAL A 130 7.77 27.84 10.03
N GLN A 131 8.96 28.40 9.80
CA GLN A 131 9.55 29.30 10.77
C GLN A 131 8.66 30.56 10.83
N TYR A 132 8.01 30.77 11.97
CA TYR A 132 7.38 32.04 12.27
C TYR A 132 8.51 33.07 12.44
N ALA A 133 8.63 33.96 11.44
CA ALA A 133 9.37 35.20 11.55
C ALA A 133 8.47 36.27 12.19
#